data_AF-A0A9D7LRQ8-F1
#
_entry.id   AF-A0A9D7LRQ8-F1
#
_cell.length_a   1.000
_cell.length_b   1.000
_cell.length_c   1.000
_cell.angle_alpha   90.00
_cell.angle_beta   90.00
_cell.angle_gamma   90.00
#
_symmetry.space_group_name_H-M   'P 1'
#
loop_
_entity.id
_entity.type
_entity.pdbx_description
1 polymer ?
#
loop_
_entity_poly.entity_id
_entity_poly.type
_entity_poly.pdbx_seq_one_letter_code
_entity_poly.pdbx_strand_id
1 'polypeptide(L)'
;MTGFSRAALLLVAAVGFLVSPLVGAGEMTSLYTPLGLGACAVPPPEIARSYERRDLVVEECPAPVPYRLFVVSSDARSWVDLRRNDLEWSSEQRVVYGRDLLALGHFPNVSGSDVAEWRLDETGMPLALIVRLRLVDPAKDATQGATISRLLVVGFSADSFCDMGLAQSNDEARRLADAATACTAALPR
;
A
#
# COMPACT_ATOMS: atom_id res chain seq x y z
N MET A 1 17.66 90.62 -10.14
CA MET A 1 16.45 89.88 -10.57
C MET A 1 16.78 88.38 -10.51
N THR A 2 15.96 87.62 -9.77
CA THR A 2 15.70 86.15 -9.85
C THR A 2 16.89 85.18 -9.72
N GLY A 3 16.95 84.17 -8.86
CA GLY A 3 15.95 83.48 -8.01
C GLY A 3 16.26 81.96 -7.99
N PHE A 4 16.15 81.33 -6.80
CA PHE A 4 15.85 79.90 -6.47
C PHE A 4 16.17 78.77 -7.49
N SER A 5 16.58 77.55 -7.13
CA SER A 5 16.02 76.68 -6.10
C SER A 5 16.79 75.36 -5.98
N ARG A 6 16.55 74.69 -4.85
CA ARG A 6 17.07 73.39 -4.41
C ARG A 6 16.55 72.24 -5.29
N ALA A 7 17.36 71.21 -5.50
CA ALA A 7 16.88 69.89 -5.90
C ALA A 7 17.53 68.83 -5.00
N ALA A 8 16.77 68.34 -4.02
CA ALA A 8 17.08 67.18 -3.23
C ALA A 8 16.42 65.96 -3.89
N LEU A 9 17.22 64.98 -4.31
CA LEU A 9 16.74 63.69 -4.80
C LEU A 9 16.41 62.80 -3.58
N LEU A 10 15.13 62.47 -3.40
CA LEU A 10 14.68 61.40 -2.52
C LEU A 10 14.47 60.14 -3.36
N LEU A 11 15.32 59.14 -3.17
CA LEU A 11 15.15 57.79 -3.71
C LEU A 11 14.32 56.98 -2.71
N VAL A 12 13.07 56.65 -3.07
CA VAL A 12 12.22 55.73 -2.32
C VAL A 12 12.49 54.32 -2.84
N ALA A 13 13.19 53.50 -2.06
CA ALA A 13 13.35 52.07 -2.33
C ALA A 13 12.09 51.33 -1.86
N ALA A 14 11.26 50.89 -2.79
CA ALA A 14 10.11 50.03 -2.51
C ALA A 14 10.61 48.60 -2.24
N VAL A 15 10.63 48.18 -0.98
CA VAL A 15 10.89 46.80 -0.57
C VAL A 15 9.61 45.99 -0.80
N GLY A 16 9.53 45.31 -1.93
CA GLY A 16 8.47 44.34 -2.21
C GLY A 16 8.68 43.07 -1.39
N PHE A 17 7.87 42.85 -0.35
CA PHE A 17 7.78 41.56 0.34
C PHE A 17 7.11 40.55 -0.60
N LEU A 18 7.91 39.66 -1.19
CA LEU A 18 7.42 38.46 -1.87
C LEU A 18 6.90 37.48 -0.81
N VAL A 19 5.60 37.55 -0.53
CA VAL A 19 4.90 36.50 0.23
C VAL A 19 4.76 35.30 -0.69
N SER A 20 5.69 34.35 -0.60
CA SER A 20 5.55 33.07 -1.29
C SER A 20 4.49 32.25 -0.54
N PRO A 21 3.42 31.79 -1.21
CA PRO A 21 2.53 30.81 -0.60
C PRO A 21 3.32 29.52 -0.45
N LEU A 22 3.69 29.18 0.78
CA LEU A 22 4.03 27.81 1.15
C LEU A 22 2.75 27.00 0.99
N VAL A 23 2.50 26.50 -0.21
CA VAL A 23 1.61 25.36 -0.42
C VAL A 23 2.29 24.22 0.32
N GLY A 24 1.86 23.97 1.56
CA GLY A 24 2.29 22.79 2.28
C GLY A 24 1.81 21.58 1.49
N ALA A 25 2.75 20.83 0.90
CA ALA A 25 2.48 19.47 0.49
C ALA A 25 1.90 18.75 1.71
N GLY A 26 0.69 18.22 1.59
CA GLY A 26 0.08 17.46 2.67
C GLY A 26 0.98 16.28 3.03
N GLU A 27 1.10 15.96 4.30
CA GLU A 27 1.89 14.80 4.71
C GLU A 27 1.12 13.53 4.34
N MET A 28 1.75 12.62 3.57
CA MET A 28 1.17 11.30 3.32
C MET A 28 1.05 10.52 4.63
N THR A 29 -0.15 10.00 4.90
CA THR A 29 -0.47 9.31 6.16
C THR A 29 -0.75 7.82 5.92
N SER A 30 -1.05 7.09 7.00
CA SER A 30 -1.36 5.66 6.93
C SER A 30 -2.55 5.30 7.81
N LEU A 31 -3.40 4.41 7.31
CA LEU A 31 -4.47 3.74 8.06
C LEU A 31 -4.10 2.26 8.24
N TYR A 32 -4.41 1.68 9.40
CA TYR A 32 -4.06 0.29 9.70
C TYR A 32 -5.30 -0.58 9.87
N THR A 33 -5.36 -1.67 9.12
CA THR A 33 -6.37 -2.72 9.26
C THR A 33 -5.76 -3.88 10.03
N PRO A 34 -6.37 -4.33 11.15
CA PRO A 34 -5.96 -5.57 11.79
C PRO A 34 -6.25 -6.79 10.90
N LEU A 35 -5.29 -7.71 10.80
CA LEU A 35 -5.42 -8.99 10.06
C LEU A 35 -5.35 -10.22 10.97
N GLY A 36 -5.13 -10.02 12.27
CA GLY A 36 -4.97 -11.10 13.24
C GLY A 36 -6.26 -11.88 13.53
N LEU A 37 -6.14 -12.91 14.38
CA LEU A 37 -7.24 -13.79 14.76
C LEU A 37 -8.48 -13.01 15.23
N GLY A 38 -9.62 -13.26 14.57
CA GLY A 38 -10.91 -12.65 14.90
C GLY A 38 -11.07 -11.19 14.44
N ALA A 39 -10.09 -10.61 13.75
CA ALA A 39 -10.22 -9.28 13.14
C ALA A 39 -11.03 -9.31 11.85
N CYS A 40 -10.93 -10.40 11.11
CA CYS A 40 -11.65 -10.62 9.86
C CYS A 40 -12.90 -11.47 10.12
N ALA A 41 -13.90 -11.33 9.26
CA ALA A 41 -15.19 -12.00 9.38
C ALA A 41 -15.44 -12.90 8.17
N VAL A 42 -16.34 -13.86 8.33
CA VAL A 42 -16.82 -14.66 7.20
C VAL A 42 -17.54 -13.73 6.20
N PRO A 43 -17.14 -13.69 4.92
CA PRO A 43 -17.78 -12.83 3.93
C PRO A 43 -19.21 -13.31 3.63
N PRO A 44 -20.02 -12.49 2.92
CA PRO A 44 -21.33 -12.90 2.43
C PRO A 44 -21.31 -14.28 1.73
N PRO A 45 -22.37 -15.12 1.88
CA PRO A 45 -22.35 -16.51 1.42
C PRO A 45 -22.07 -16.71 -0.07
N GLU A 46 -22.42 -15.75 -0.92
CA GLU A 46 -22.10 -15.78 -2.34
C GLU A 46 -20.60 -15.66 -2.63
N ILE A 47 -19.88 -14.88 -1.83
CA ILE A 47 -18.43 -14.73 -1.93
C ILE A 47 -17.75 -15.96 -1.36
N ALA A 48 -18.13 -16.38 -0.14
CA ALA A 48 -17.58 -17.57 0.51
C ALA A 48 -17.64 -18.80 -0.42
N ARG A 49 -18.82 -19.09 -0.99
CA ARG A 49 -19.01 -20.19 -1.94
C ARG A 49 -18.16 -20.08 -3.21
N SER A 50 -17.80 -18.87 -3.64
CA SER A 50 -16.93 -18.68 -4.80
C SER A 50 -15.50 -19.15 -4.53
N TYR A 51 -14.99 -18.95 -3.32
CA TYR A 51 -13.69 -19.42 -2.88
C TYR A 51 -13.71 -20.91 -2.53
N GLU A 52 -14.75 -21.38 -1.83
CA GLU A 52 -14.91 -22.80 -1.48
C GLU A 52 -14.92 -23.71 -2.71
N ARG A 53 -15.52 -23.28 -3.84
CA ARG A 53 -15.49 -24.03 -5.11
C ARG A 53 -14.09 -24.24 -5.69
N ARG A 54 -13.10 -23.51 -5.18
CA ARG A 54 -11.68 -23.62 -5.53
C ARG A 54 -10.86 -24.26 -4.40
N ASP A 55 -11.53 -24.85 -3.41
CA ASP A 55 -10.92 -25.40 -2.19
C ASP A 55 -10.15 -24.35 -1.38
N LEU A 56 -10.65 -23.11 -1.35
CA LEU A 56 -10.06 -21.98 -0.63
C LEU A 56 -10.94 -21.54 0.55
N VAL A 57 -10.29 -21.12 1.62
CA VAL A 57 -10.91 -20.43 2.75
C VAL A 57 -10.71 -18.93 2.57
N VAL A 58 -11.74 -18.14 2.87
CA VAL A 58 -11.69 -16.69 2.74
C VAL A 58 -12.30 -16.00 3.96
N GLU A 59 -11.63 -14.96 4.42
CA GLU A 59 -12.13 -14.02 5.44
C GLU A 59 -12.08 -12.61 4.86
N GLU A 60 -13.09 -11.80 5.17
CA GLU A 60 -13.14 -10.39 4.81
C GLU A 60 -12.71 -9.54 6.00
N CYS A 61 -11.70 -8.71 5.78
CA CYS A 61 -11.12 -7.85 6.80
C CYS A 61 -11.60 -6.40 6.62
N PRO A 62 -11.61 -5.58 7.70
CA PRO A 62 -11.96 -4.18 7.60
C PRO A 62 -11.12 -3.44 6.55
N ALA A 63 -11.73 -2.60 5.73
CA ALA A 63 -11.03 -1.83 4.70
C ALA A 63 -11.65 -0.44 4.54
N PRO A 64 -10.88 0.58 4.12
CA PRO A 64 -11.43 1.88 3.78
C PRO A 64 -12.36 1.77 2.57
N VAL A 65 -13.51 2.43 2.62
CA VAL A 65 -14.43 2.49 1.47
C VAL A 65 -13.74 3.19 0.29
N PRO A 66 -13.92 2.72 -0.97
CA PRO A 66 -14.78 1.62 -1.42
C PRO A 66 -14.05 0.27 -1.59
N TYR A 67 -12.93 0.09 -0.90
CA TYR A 67 -12.14 -1.14 -0.97
C TYR A 67 -12.74 -2.24 -0.11
N ARG A 68 -12.54 -3.48 -0.53
CA ARG A 68 -12.76 -4.69 0.25
C ARG A 68 -11.47 -5.49 0.25
N LEU A 69 -11.06 -5.95 1.42
CA LEU A 69 -9.84 -6.72 1.61
C LEU A 69 -10.20 -8.12 2.08
N PHE A 70 -9.71 -9.12 1.37
CA PHE A 70 -9.91 -10.51 1.70
C PHE A 70 -8.58 -11.16 2.02
N VAL A 71 -8.51 -11.87 3.14
CA VAL A 71 -7.44 -12.83 3.40
C VAL A 71 -7.90 -14.18 2.87
N VAL A 72 -7.14 -14.70 1.93
CA VAL A 72 -7.45 -15.96 1.26
C VAL A 72 -6.40 -16.97 1.65
N SER A 73 -6.84 -18.16 2.04
CA SER A 73 -5.98 -19.23 2.52
C SER A 73 -6.26 -20.53 1.78
N SER A 74 -5.18 -21.25 1.53
CA SER A 74 -5.14 -22.64 1.10
C SER A 74 -4.58 -23.50 2.26
N ASP A 75 -4.23 -24.75 1.98
CA ASP A 75 -3.67 -25.69 2.96
C ASP A 75 -2.44 -25.16 3.71
N ALA A 76 -1.50 -24.50 3.02
CA ALA A 76 -0.21 -24.10 3.59
C ALA A 76 0.20 -22.65 3.25
N ARG A 77 -0.60 -21.93 2.47
CA ARG A 77 -0.29 -20.57 2.00
C ARG A 77 -1.49 -19.66 2.16
N SER A 78 -1.22 -18.39 2.44
CA SER A 78 -2.24 -17.35 2.46
C SER A 78 -1.75 -16.08 1.75
N TRP A 79 -2.67 -15.42 1.09
CA TRP A 79 -2.45 -14.17 0.34
C TRP A 79 -3.65 -13.24 0.52
N VAL A 80 -3.59 -12.07 -0.11
CA VAL A 80 -4.70 -11.10 -0.11
C VAL A 80 -5.33 -10.95 -1.48
N ASP A 81 -6.66 -10.87 -1.50
CA ASP A 81 -7.45 -10.41 -2.64
C ASP A 81 -8.06 -9.05 -2.32
N LEU A 82 -8.13 -8.19 -3.33
CA LEU A 82 -8.67 -6.84 -3.25
C LEU A 82 -9.84 -6.70 -4.20
N ARG A 83 -10.87 -5.97 -3.75
CA ARG A 83 -11.96 -5.52 -4.62
C ARG A 83 -12.22 -4.05 -4.43
N ARG A 84 -12.59 -3.37 -5.51
CA ARG A 84 -13.06 -1.98 -5.49
C ARG A 84 -14.03 -1.78 -6.65
N ASN A 85 -15.32 -1.56 -6.36
CA ASN A 85 -16.38 -1.58 -7.37
C ASN A 85 -16.33 -2.89 -8.17
N ASP A 86 -16.22 -2.83 -9.49
CA ASP A 86 -16.11 -3.99 -10.38
C ASP A 86 -14.65 -4.48 -10.60
N LEU A 87 -13.67 -3.85 -9.95
CA LEU A 87 -12.27 -4.25 -10.04
C LEU A 87 -11.97 -5.32 -9.00
N GLU A 88 -11.35 -6.41 -9.45
CA GLU A 88 -10.81 -7.46 -8.59
C GLU A 88 -9.32 -7.64 -8.88
N TRP A 89 -8.54 -7.88 -7.83
CA TRP A 89 -7.12 -8.20 -7.92
C TRP A 89 -6.74 -9.23 -6.87
N SER A 90 -5.77 -10.07 -7.20
CA SER A 90 -5.27 -11.10 -6.31
C SER A 90 -3.75 -11.08 -6.27
N SER A 91 -3.21 -11.13 -5.05
CA SER A 91 -1.77 -11.34 -4.84
C SER A 91 -1.35 -12.80 -5.00
N GLU A 92 -2.28 -13.74 -5.27
CA GLU A 92 -1.98 -15.17 -5.40
C GLU A 92 -0.81 -15.43 -6.37
N GLN A 93 -0.83 -14.80 -7.55
CA GLN A 93 0.23 -15.00 -8.54
C GLN A 93 1.62 -14.63 -8.02
N ARG A 94 1.69 -13.53 -7.27
CA ARG A 94 2.91 -13.04 -6.65
C ARG A 94 3.34 -13.90 -5.47
N VAL A 95 2.39 -14.26 -4.62
CA VAL A 95 2.63 -14.89 -3.32
C VAL A 95 2.85 -16.39 -3.46
N VAL A 96 2.04 -17.08 -4.27
CA VAL A 96 2.07 -18.54 -4.39
C VAL A 96 3.04 -19.00 -5.47
N TYR A 97 3.14 -18.26 -6.57
CA TYR A 97 3.89 -18.68 -7.76
C TYR A 97 5.10 -17.79 -8.10
N GLY A 98 5.30 -16.68 -7.39
CA GLY A 98 6.39 -15.73 -7.62
C GLY A 98 7.76 -16.35 -7.37
N ARG A 99 8.59 -16.48 -8.41
CA ARG A 99 9.90 -17.15 -8.34
C ARG A 99 10.86 -16.50 -7.34
N ASP A 100 10.89 -15.17 -7.32
CA ASP A 100 11.73 -14.39 -6.41
C ASP A 100 11.28 -14.54 -4.95
N LEU A 101 9.98 -14.63 -4.68
CA LEU A 101 9.48 -14.88 -3.34
C LEU A 101 9.77 -16.32 -2.88
N LEU A 102 9.54 -17.31 -3.75
CA LEU A 102 9.82 -18.72 -3.46
C LEU A 102 11.31 -19.02 -3.31
N ALA A 103 12.18 -18.21 -3.93
CA ALA A 103 13.63 -18.29 -3.73
C ALA A 103 14.05 -17.82 -2.33
N LEU A 104 13.22 -17.04 -1.63
CA LEU A 104 13.51 -16.58 -0.27
C LEU A 104 13.14 -17.63 0.77
N GLY A 105 12.01 -18.31 0.60
CA GLY A 105 11.59 -19.33 1.55
C GLY A 105 10.29 -20.02 1.20
N HIS A 106 9.79 -20.79 2.14
CA HIS A 106 8.64 -21.66 1.94
C HIS A 106 7.39 -21.14 2.65
N PHE A 107 6.22 -21.60 2.19
CA PHE A 107 4.92 -21.37 2.83
C PHE A 107 4.64 -19.89 3.15
N PRO A 108 4.60 -19.01 2.13
CA PRO A 108 4.31 -17.61 2.36
C PRO A 108 2.89 -17.42 2.91
N ASN A 109 2.78 -16.61 3.96
CA ASN A 109 1.53 -16.37 4.67
C ASN A 109 1.35 -14.90 5.05
N VAL A 110 0.13 -14.40 4.86
CA VAL A 110 -0.33 -13.07 5.31
C VAL A 110 -1.02 -13.12 6.68
N SER A 111 -1.64 -14.25 7.03
CA SER A 111 -2.42 -14.41 8.28
C SER A 111 -1.57 -14.33 9.55
N GLY A 112 -0.25 -14.54 9.43
CA GLY A 112 0.70 -14.31 10.52
C GLY A 112 1.01 -12.83 10.77
N SER A 113 0.48 -11.91 9.95
CA SER A 113 0.72 -10.48 10.10
C SER A 113 -0.35 -9.82 10.96
N ASP A 114 0.06 -8.92 11.85
CA ASP A 114 -0.87 -8.29 12.80
C ASP A 114 -1.76 -7.25 12.11
N VAL A 115 -1.20 -6.52 11.13
CA VAL A 115 -1.89 -5.44 10.41
C VAL A 115 -1.51 -5.38 8.93
N ALA A 116 -2.42 -4.85 8.12
CA ALA A 116 -2.14 -4.26 6.81
C ALA A 116 -2.10 -2.73 6.93
N GLU A 117 -1.21 -2.09 6.19
CA GLU A 117 -1.08 -0.63 6.15
C GLU A 117 -1.63 -0.11 4.81
N TRP A 118 -2.66 0.73 4.88
CA TRP A 118 -3.16 1.51 3.77
C TRP A 118 -2.41 2.84 3.73
N ARG A 119 -1.62 3.06 2.68
CA ARG A 119 -0.94 4.33 2.47
C ARG A 119 -1.91 5.31 1.84
N LEU A 120 -2.04 6.50 2.43
CA LEU A 120 -2.98 7.54 2.01
C LEU A 120 -2.24 8.74 1.40
N ASP A 121 -2.82 9.30 0.34
CA ASP A 121 -2.30 10.51 -0.29
C ASP A 121 -2.61 11.74 0.58
N GLU A 122 -2.19 12.91 0.09
CA GLU A 122 -2.40 14.19 0.77
C GLU A 122 -3.89 14.56 0.96
N THR A 123 -4.78 13.93 0.19
CA THR A 123 -6.24 14.12 0.25
C THR A 123 -6.93 13.09 1.15
N GLY A 124 -6.17 12.16 1.72
CA GLY A 124 -6.68 11.06 2.55
C GLY A 124 -7.19 9.86 1.75
N MET A 125 -6.94 9.82 0.44
CA MET A 125 -7.38 8.71 -0.42
C MET A 125 -6.33 7.59 -0.41
N PRO A 126 -6.73 6.31 -0.31
CA PRO A 126 -5.78 5.21 -0.38
C PRO A 126 -5.08 5.16 -1.75
N LEU A 127 -3.75 5.23 -1.75
CA LEU A 127 -2.91 5.05 -2.94
C LEU A 127 -2.19 3.70 -3.01
N ALA A 128 -2.05 3.00 -1.88
CA ALA A 128 -1.44 1.68 -1.84
C ALA A 128 -1.87 0.88 -0.60
N LEU A 129 -1.68 -0.43 -0.68
CA LEU A 129 -1.74 -1.36 0.44
C LEU A 129 -0.37 -2.02 0.63
N ILE A 130 0.08 -2.08 1.87
CA ILE A 130 1.29 -2.78 2.29
C ILE A 130 0.86 -3.93 3.21
N VAL A 131 1.23 -5.15 2.83
CA VAL A 131 0.95 -6.36 3.61
C VAL A 131 2.23 -7.10 3.90
N ARG A 132 2.43 -7.49 5.16
CA ARG A 132 3.57 -8.30 5.54
C ARG A 132 3.32 -9.77 5.17
N LEU A 133 4.32 -10.37 4.55
CA LEU A 133 4.45 -11.80 4.28
C LEU A 133 5.43 -12.38 5.29
N ARG A 134 5.08 -13.54 5.83
CA ARG A 134 5.99 -14.40 6.61
C ARG A 134 6.25 -15.67 5.83
N LEU A 135 7.51 -16.07 5.75
CA LEU A 135 7.98 -17.28 5.09
C LEU A 135 8.82 -18.07 6.08
N VAL A 136 8.86 -19.39 5.91
CA VAL A 136 9.78 -20.28 6.62
C VAL A 136 11.15 -20.23 5.94
N ASP A 137 12.19 -19.97 6.71
CA ASP A 137 13.58 -19.99 6.23
C ASP A 137 14.00 -21.44 5.90
N PRO A 138 14.37 -21.75 4.63
CA PRO A 138 14.75 -23.10 4.23
C PRO A 138 16.12 -23.52 4.75
N ALA A 139 16.98 -22.57 5.11
CA ALA A 139 18.35 -22.84 5.57
C ALA A 139 18.43 -23.15 7.07
N LYS A 140 17.31 -23.00 7.80
CA LYS A 140 17.24 -23.27 9.23
C LYS A 140 16.23 -24.37 9.50
N ASP A 141 16.58 -25.20 10.48
CA ASP A 141 15.76 -26.33 10.88
C ASP A 141 14.36 -25.81 11.31
N ALA A 142 13.29 -26.44 10.82
CA ALA A 142 11.91 -25.97 11.02
C ALA A 142 11.52 -25.88 12.51
N THR A 143 12.27 -26.57 13.37
CA THR A 143 12.19 -26.56 14.83
C THR A 143 12.67 -25.25 15.48
N GLN A 144 13.45 -24.43 14.77
CA GLN A 144 13.95 -23.14 15.27
C GLN A 144 13.05 -21.95 14.92
N GLY A 145 11.96 -22.16 14.16
CA GLY A 145 10.94 -21.14 13.90
C GLY A 145 11.45 -19.87 13.20
N ALA A 146 12.60 -19.94 12.52
CA ALA A 146 13.16 -18.79 11.83
C ALA A 146 12.24 -18.37 10.67
N THR A 147 11.75 -17.14 10.73
CA THR A 147 10.86 -16.58 9.71
C THR A 147 11.57 -15.49 8.94
N ILE A 148 11.41 -15.52 7.62
CA ILE A 148 11.78 -14.42 6.73
C ILE A 148 10.54 -13.56 6.56
N SER A 149 10.70 -12.25 6.71
CA SER A 149 9.63 -11.29 6.47
C SER A 149 9.89 -10.44 5.24
N ARG A 150 8.86 -10.25 4.43
CA ARG A 150 8.82 -9.30 3.31
C ARG A 150 7.53 -8.48 3.38
N LEU A 151 7.52 -7.31 2.78
CA LEU A 151 6.35 -6.45 2.68
C LEU A 151 5.96 -6.39 1.21
N LEU A 152 4.81 -6.98 0.86
CA LEU A 152 4.21 -6.82 -0.44
C LEU A 152 3.56 -5.44 -0.52
N VAL A 153 3.83 -4.71 -1.60
CA VAL A 153 3.26 -3.40 -1.85
C VAL A 153 2.37 -3.47 -3.07
N VAL A 154 1.12 -3.05 -2.92
CA VAL A 154 0.11 -3.02 -3.98
C VAL A 154 -0.29 -1.58 -4.22
N GLY A 155 -0.03 -1.05 -5.41
CA GLY A 155 -0.38 0.31 -5.81
C GLY A 155 -1.80 0.39 -6.35
N PHE A 156 -2.46 1.53 -6.16
CA PHE A 156 -3.82 1.79 -6.61
C PHE A 156 -3.85 2.92 -7.63
N SER A 157 -4.51 2.70 -8.76
CA SER A 157 -4.89 3.76 -9.71
C SER A 157 -6.41 3.93 -9.71
N ALA A 158 -6.96 4.83 -10.54
CA ALA A 158 -8.41 4.96 -10.70
C ALA A 158 -9.09 3.69 -11.24
N ASP A 159 -8.38 2.90 -12.02
CA ASP A 159 -8.88 1.81 -12.85
C ASP A 159 -8.18 0.47 -12.62
N SER A 160 -7.18 0.41 -11.74
CA SER A 160 -6.38 -0.80 -11.56
C SER A 160 -5.76 -0.94 -10.17
N PHE A 161 -5.24 -2.15 -9.94
CA PHE A 161 -4.31 -2.51 -8.88
C PHE A 161 -3.00 -2.96 -9.52
N CYS A 162 -1.86 -2.54 -8.96
CA CYS A 162 -0.54 -2.91 -9.46
C CYS A 162 0.28 -3.61 -8.38
N ASP A 163 1.00 -4.67 -8.74
CA ASP A 163 2.08 -5.20 -7.89
C ASP A 163 3.27 -4.24 -7.98
N MET A 164 3.59 -3.56 -6.89
CA MET A 164 4.72 -2.62 -6.79
C MET A 164 6.00 -3.31 -6.31
N GLY A 165 5.93 -4.60 -5.97
CA GLY A 165 7.06 -5.42 -5.55
C GLY A 165 7.10 -5.74 -4.06
N LEU A 166 8.27 -6.20 -3.63
CA LEU A 166 8.54 -6.63 -2.26
C LEU A 166 9.59 -5.72 -1.63
N ALA A 167 9.38 -5.34 -0.38
CA ALA A 167 10.31 -4.59 0.44
C ALA A 167 10.78 -5.41 1.65
N GLN A 168 11.95 -5.05 2.19
CA GLN A 168 12.55 -5.66 3.37
C GLN A 168 12.25 -4.89 4.66
N SER A 169 11.88 -3.62 4.55
CA SER A 169 11.54 -2.76 5.69
C SER A 169 10.29 -1.92 5.43
N ASN A 170 9.67 -1.41 6.51
CA ASN A 170 8.50 -0.54 6.41
C ASN A 170 8.83 0.74 5.62
N ASP A 171 10.00 1.34 5.85
CA ASP A 171 10.41 2.56 5.14
C ASP A 171 10.60 2.31 3.64
N GLU A 172 11.17 1.16 3.27
CA GLU A 172 11.27 0.78 1.86
C GLU A 172 9.89 0.53 1.25
N ALA A 173 9.01 -0.17 1.95
CA ALA A 173 7.64 -0.41 1.50
C ALA A 173 6.86 0.89 1.30
N ARG A 174 7.01 1.85 2.21
CA ARG A 174 6.38 3.18 2.10
C ARG A 174 6.96 3.97 0.95
N ARG A 175 8.26 3.93 0.69
CA ARG A 175 8.84 4.57 -0.51
C ARG A 175 8.29 3.98 -1.81
N LEU A 176 8.11 2.65 -1.88
CA LEU A 176 7.45 2.00 -3.02
C LEU A 176 5.99 2.43 -3.15
N ALA A 177 5.28 2.50 -2.02
CA ALA A 177 3.89 2.93 -1.97
C ALA A 177 3.73 4.40 -2.39
N ASP A 178 4.58 5.31 -1.91
CA ASP A 178 4.55 6.74 -2.23
C ASP A 178 4.84 6.99 -3.73
N ALA A 179 5.54 6.06 -4.39
CA ALA A 179 5.76 6.04 -5.84
C ALA A 179 4.61 5.40 -6.64
N ALA A 180 3.54 4.91 -5.99
CA ALA A 180 2.42 4.22 -6.65
C ALA A 180 1.54 5.13 -7.51
N THR A 181 1.78 6.45 -7.53
CA THR A 181 1.27 7.34 -8.57
C THR A 181 1.66 6.89 -9.99
N ALA A 182 2.72 6.08 -10.12
CA ALA A 182 3.13 5.42 -11.36
C ALA A 182 2.42 4.08 -11.64
N CYS A 183 1.42 3.67 -10.85
CA CYS A 183 0.55 2.53 -11.15
C CYS A 183 -0.31 2.87 -12.38
N THR A 184 0.27 2.70 -13.56
CA THR A 184 -0.46 2.69 -14.81
C THR A 184 -1.05 1.30 -14.99
N ALA A 185 -2.36 1.24 -15.25
CA ALA A 185 -3.13 0.01 -15.45
C ALA A 185 -2.29 -1.09 -16.10
N ALA A 186 -2.15 -2.21 -15.38
CA ALA A 186 -1.52 -3.41 -15.94
C ALA A 186 -2.23 -3.73 -17.26
N LEU A 187 -1.45 -3.76 -18.34
CA LEU A 187 -1.95 -4.10 -19.68
C LEU A 187 -2.79 -5.37 -19.59
N PRO A 188 -3.93 -5.45 -20.31
CA PRO A 188 -4.75 -6.65 -20.33
C PRO A 188 -3.90 -7.86 -20.75
N ARG A 189 -4.18 -8.98 -20.09
CA ARG A 189 -3.49 -10.28 -20.20
C ARG A 189 -3.25 -10.72 -21.64
#